data_AF-A0A2N0QMM7-F1
#
_entry.id   AF-A0A2N0QMM7-F1
#
_cell.length_a   1.000
_cell.length_b   1.000
_cell.length_c   1.000
_cell.angle_alpha   90.00
_cell.angle_beta   90.00
_cell.angle_gamma   90.00
#
_symmetry.space_group_name_H-M   'P 1'
#
loop_
_entity.id
_entity.type
_entity.pdbx_description
1 polymer ?
#
loop_
_entity_poly.entity_id
_entity_poly.type
_entity_poly.pdbx_seq_one_letter_code
_entity_poly.pdbx_strand_id
1 'polypeptide(L)'
;MTINVADILAKYEVRKEKAIDEVVYTIEQTFEAMELEKNEGIYDLSNVYPIIRSTSFPLQSKEGASFITTDHTAETRIFYALDLGNTYRLIDEKMLEKLNVSANQIREAARFAVKKLPTNTKKDEVAGNIFYFLNENDGYDASRILNENFLKEMRGKIEGDMTISVPHQDVLIIGDIRNEVG
;
A
#
# COMPACT_ATOMS: atom_id res chain seq x y z
N MET A 1 -2.39 23.26 3.27
CA MET A 1 -2.43 22.99 1.82
C MET A 1 -2.32 24.31 1.08
N THR A 2 -1.50 24.39 0.03
CA THR A 2 -1.43 25.57 -0.84
C THR A 2 -1.84 25.12 -2.24
N ILE A 3 -2.94 25.67 -2.73
CA ILE A 3 -3.49 25.34 -4.05
C ILE A 3 -3.08 26.45 -5.01
N ASN A 4 -2.36 26.09 -6.08
CA ASN A 4 -1.98 27.03 -7.11
C ASN A 4 -3.07 27.14 -8.17
N VAL A 5 -3.70 28.32 -8.24
CA VAL A 5 -4.81 28.61 -9.17
C VAL A 5 -4.35 28.51 -10.63
N ALA A 6 -3.08 28.78 -10.94
CA ALA A 6 -2.55 28.68 -12.29
C ALA A 6 -2.56 27.23 -12.82
N ASP A 7 -2.26 26.25 -11.95
CA ASP A 7 -2.24 24.83 -12.31
C ASP A 7 -3.66 24.28 -12.53
N ILE A 8 -4.65 24.82 -11.80
CA ILE A 8 -6.07 24.50 -11.99
C ILE A 8 -6.56 25.06 -13.33
N LEU A 9 -6.18 26.30 -13.66
CA LEU A 9 -6.53 26.92 -14.94
C LEU A 9 -6.00 26.09 -16.13
N ALA A 10 -4.75 25.64 -16.05
CA ALA A 10 -4.13 24.81 -17.08
C ALA A 10 -4.86 23.46 -17.27
N LYS A 11 -5.30 22.83 -16.17
CA LYS A 11 -6.08 21.58 -16.22
C LYS A 11 -7.50 21.80 -16.76
N TYR A 12 -8.11 22.95 -16.44
CA TYR A 12 -9.45 23.32 -16.90
C TYR A 12 -9.50 23.59 -18.41
N GLU A 13 -8.46 24.17 -19.01
CA GLU A 13 -8.44 24.39 -20.47
C GLU A 13 -8.55 23.07 -21.26
N VAL A 14 -7.99 21.98 -20.72
CA VAL A 14 -7.94 20.66 -21.37
C VAL A 14 -9.14 19.78 -21.01
N ARG A 15 -9.57 19.77 -19.73
CA ARG A 15 -10.59 18.83 -19.22
C ARG A 15 -11.90 19.50 -18.78
N LYS A 16 -12.00 20.82 -18.92
CA LYS A 16 -13.19 21.62 -18.56
C LYS A 16 -13.68 21.28 -17.14
N GLU A 17 -14.98 21.17 -16.93
CA GLU A 17 -15.61 21.01 -15.60
C GLU A 17 -15.07 19.82 -14.79
N LYS A 18 -14.65 18.72 -15.45
CA LYS A 18 -14.08 17.55 -14.75
C LYS A 18 -12.80 17.84 -13.97
N ALA A 19 -12.01 18.84 -14.39
CA ALA A 19 -10.82 19.25 -13.64
C ALA A 19 -11.19 19.98 -12.33
N ILE A 20 -12.35 20.63 -12.30
CA ILE A 20 -12.87 21.29 -11.09
C ILE A 20 -13.38 20.22 -10.13
N ASP A 21 -14.11 19.21 -10.62
CA ASP A 21 -14.61 18.11 -9.80
C ASP A 21 -13.47 17.33 -9.12
N GLU A 22 -12.39 17.02 -9.84
CA GLU A 22 -11.19 16.36 -9.28
C GLU A 22 -10.54 17.19 -8.17
N VAL A 23 -10.47 18.51 -8.34
CA VAL A 23 -9.88 19.42 -7.35
C VAL A 23 -10.78 19.54 -6.13
N VAL A 24 -12.08 19.71 -6.31
CA VAL A 24 -13.08 19.76 -5.24
C VAL A 24 -13.03 18.46 -4.44
N TYR A 25 -13.06 17.31 -5.12
CA TYR A 25 -12.92 16.00 -4.49
C TYR A 25 -11.63 15.88 -3.67
N THR A 26 -10.49 16.31 -4.23
CA THR A 26 -9.20 16.27 -3.51
C THR A 26 -9.22 17.15 -2.26
N ILE A 27 -9.85 18.33 -2.33
CA ILE A 27 -10.00 19.25 -1.21
C ILE A 27 -10.88 18.63 -0.13
N GLU A 28 -12.06 18.13 -0.50
CA GLU A 28 -13.02 17.49 0.40
C GLU A 28 -12.37 16.30 1.12
N GLN A 29 -11.70 15.41 0.39
CA GLN A 29 -11.00 14.27 0.96
C GLN A 29 -9.88 14.68 1.91
N THR A 30 -9.19 15.79 1.62
CA THR A 30 -8.14 16.28 2.53
C THR A 30 -8.74 16.88 3.80
N PHE A 31 -9.86 17.60 3.71
CA PHE A 31 -10.53 18.16 4.88
C PHE A 31 -11.21 17.08 5.73
N GLU A 32 -11.84 16.08 5.12
CA GLU A 32 -12.37 14.90 5.82
C GLU A 32 -11.26 14.16 6.56
N ALA A 33 -10.11 13.92 5.91
CA ALA A 33 -8.94 13.33 6.56
C ALA A 33 -8.44 14.17 7.75
N MET A 34 -8.45 15.50 7.64
CA MET A 34 -8.04 16.41 8.73
C MET A 34 -9.08 16.47 9.87
N GLU A 35 -10.37 16.31 9.58
CA GLU A 35 -11.43 16.24 10.60
C GLU A 35 -11.41 14.91 11.36
N LEU A 36 -11.13 13.79 10.66
CA LEU A 36 -10.89 12.49 11.28
C LEU A 36 -9.68 12.54 12.22
N GLU A 37 -8.58 13.19 11.80
CA GLU A 37 -7.40 13.40 12.65
C GLU A 37 -7.69 14.21 13.93
N LYS A 38 -8.72 15.08 13.91
CA LYS A 38 -9.06 15.99 15.02
C LYS A 38 -10.07 15.39 16.01
N ASN A 39 -10.97 14.53 15.55
CA ASN A 39 -12.12 14.08 16.34
C ASN A 39 -11.93 12.72 17.04
N GLU A 40 -11.01 11.86 16.58
CA GLU A 40 -10.85 10.53 17.16
C GLU A 40 -9.55 10.40 17.97
N GLY A 41 -9.63 10.63 19.28
CA GLY A 41 -8.56 10.32 20.24
C GLY A 41 -8.26 8.83 20.41
N ILE A 42 -8.83 7.97 19.55
CA ILE A 42 -8.56 6.53 19.45
C ILE A 42 -8.48 6.24 17.95
N TYR A 43 -7.29 6.32 17.38
CA TYR A 43 -7.11 5.89 16.00
C TYR A 43 -7.24 4.38 15.98
N ASP A 44 -8.20 3.89 15.20
CA ASP A 44 -8.41 2.45 15.09
C ASP A 44 -7.21 1.83 14.37
N LEU A 45 -6.36 1.17 15.14
CA LEU A 45 -5.23 0.39 14.62
C LEU A 45 -5.69 -0.68 13.63
N SER A 46 -6.98 -1.02 13.57
CA SER A 46 -7.53 -1.93 12.57
C SER A 46 -7.32 -1.47 11.11
N ASN A 47 -7.13 -0.16 10.90
CA ASN A 47 -6.89 0.45 9.59
C ASN A 47 -5.40 0.71 9.31
N VAL A 48 -4.50 0.07 10.05
CA VAL A 48 -3.06 0.15 9.79
C VAL A 48 -2.67 -1.00 8.87
N TYR A 49 -2.08 -0.68 7.72
CA TYR A 49 -1.63 -1.65 6.72
C TYR A 49 -0.12 -1.54 6.48
N PRO A 50 0.55 -2.68 6.20
CA PRO A 50 1.92 -2.64 5.72
C PRO A 50 1.94 -2.22 4.26
N ILE A 51 2.99 -1.51 3.83
CA ILE A 51 3.26 -1.14 2.44
C ILE A 51 4.68 -1.55 2.08
N ILE A 52 4.83 -2.28 0.98
CA ILE A 52 6.14 -2.66 0.45
C ILE A 52 6.70 -1.55 -0.42
N ARG A 53 7.93 -1.11 -0.13
CA ARG A 53 8.67 -0.11 -0.90
C ARG A 53 10.09 -0.54 -1.18
N SER A 54 10.68 0.01 -2.24
CA SER A 54 12.12 -0.06 -2.46
C SER A 54 12.89 0.50 -1.26
N THR A 55 14.07 -0.05 -0.96
CA THR A 55 14.99 0.49 0.06
C THR A 55 15.48 1.91 -0.28
N SER A 56 15.33 2.34 -1.53
CA SER A 56 15.61 3.71 -2.00
C SER A 56 14.51 4.73 -1.65
N PHE A 57 13.35 4.29 -1.13
CA PHE A 57 12.28 5.20 -0.73
C PHE A 57 12.70 6.04 0.49
N PRO A 58 12.35 7.34 0.56
CA PRO A 58 12.73 8.20 1.68
C PRO A 58 12.33 7.63 3.04
N LEU A 59 13.26 7.65 4.00
CA LEU A 59 13.03 7.19 5.37
C LEU A 59 12.46 8.28 6.29
N GLN A 60 12.32 9.50 5.79
CA GLN A 60 11.81 10.63 6.55
C GLN A 60 10.70 11.33 5.77
N SER A 61 9.72 11.83 6.51
CA SER A 61 8.68 12.70 5.97
C SER A 61 9.28 14.04 5.54
N LYS A 62 8.52 14.81 4.75
CA LYS A 62 8.93 16.17 4.35
C LYS A 62 9.13 17.11 5.54
N GLU A 63 8.58 16.75 6.70
CA GLU A 63 8.65 17.48 7.97
C GLU A 63 9.79 16.96 8.87
N GLY A 64 10.65 16.08 8.35
CA GLY A 64 11.85 15.57 9.00
C GLY A 64 11.63 14.45 10.03
N ALA A 65 10.41 13.92 10.16
CA ALA A 65 10.14 12.81 11.08
C ALA A 65 10.47 11.47 10.42
N SER A 66 11.11 10.55 11.15
CA SER A 66 11.45 9.23 10.61
C SER A 66 10.20 8.37 10.47
N PHE A 67 10.06 7.71 9.33
CA PHE A 67 8.99 6.73 9.14
C PHE A 67 9.26 5.48 9.97
N ILE A 68 8.18 4.87 10.46
CA ILE A 68 8.24 3.57 11.09
C ILE A 68 8.39 2.52 9.99
N THR A 69 9.48 1.76 10.06
CA THR A 69 9.80 0.75 9.07
C THR A 69 10.29 -0.56 9.69
N THR A 70 10.27 -1.62 8.89
CA THR A 70 10.88 -2.92 9.20
C THR A 70 11.61 -3.42 7.96
N ASP A 71 12.81 -3.96 8.13
CA ASP A 71 13.55 -4.57 7.04
C ASP A 71 12.82 -5.80 6.49
N HIS A 72 12.92 -6.04 5.18
CA HIS A 72 12.21 -7.12 4.52
C HIS A 72 13.15 -7.93 3.60
N THR A 73 13.72 -7.29 2.58
CA THR A 73 14.77 -7.88 1.75
C THR A 73 15.88 -6.87 1.51
N ALA A 74 16.91 -7.24 0.75
CA ALA A 74 17.95 -6.28 0.33
C ALA A 74 17.37 -5.15 -0.56
N GLU A 75 16.29 -5.42 -1.29
CA GLU A 75 15.70 -4.51 -2.26
C GLU A 75 14.43 -3.82 -1.74
N THR A 76 13.77 -4.39 -0.73
CA THR A 76 12.49 -3.88 -0.22
C THR A 76 12.47 -3.70 1.29
N ARG A 77 11.64 -2.75 1.73
CA ARG A 77 11.40 -2.40 3.12
C ARG A 77 9.90 -2.27 3.37
N ILE A 78 9.45 -2.67 4.55
CA ILE A 78 8.07 -2.51 4.99
C ILE A 78 7.93 -1.15 5.64
N PHE A 79 7.01 -0.36 5.10
CA PHE A 79 6.49 0.86 5.73
C PHE A 79 5.11 0.54 6.32
N TYR A 80 4.64 1.40 7.22
CA TYR A 80 3.30 1.29 7.79
C TYR A 80 2.49 2.51 7.43
N ALA A 81 1.23 2.29 7.07
CA ALA A 81 0.32 3.34 6.68
C ALA A 81 -0.98 3.23 7.46
N LEU A 82 -1.48 4.38 7.91
CA LEU A 82 -2.85 4.53 8.35
C LEU A 82 -3.72 4.74 7.12
N ASP A 83 -4.65 3.83 6.89
CA ASP A 83 -5.66 3.95 5.84
C ASP A 83 -6.72 4.98 6.23
N LEU A 84 -7.08 5.84 5.28
CA LEU A 84 -8.08 6.90 5.40
C LEU A 84 -9.20 6.71 4.36
N GLY A 85 -9.35 5.48 3.83
CA GLY A 85 -10.38 5.11 2.85
C GLY A 85 -9.96 5.40 1.40
N ASN A 86 -9.83 6.67 1.03
CA ASN A 86 -9.46 7.06 -0.35
C ASN A 86 -7.95 7.35 -0.52
N THR A 87 -7.22 7.45 0.59
CA THR A 87 -5.78 7.65 0.63
C THR A 87 -5.24 7.01 1.90
N TYR A 88 -3.93 6.91 2.01
CA TYR A 88 -3.27 6.54 3.25
C TYR A 88 -2.21 7.57 3.64
N ARG A 89 -1.84 7.56 4.93
CA ARG A 89 -0.72 8.34 5.46
C ARG A 89 0.33 7.40 6.05
N LEU A 90 1.58 7.55 5.63
CA LEU A 90 2.70 6.80 6.23
C LEU A 90 2.89 7.22 7.69
N ILE A 91 3.07 6.23 8.57
CA ILE A 91 3.24 6.41 10.00
C ILE A 91 4.69 6.80 10.29
N ASP A 92 4.87 7.93 10.96
CA ASP A 92 6.15 8.43 11.44
C ASP A 92 6.20 8.50 12.98
N GLU A 93 7.39 8.79 13.52
CA GLU A 93 7.61 8.88 14.97
C GLU A 93 6.69 9.92 15.64
N LYS A 94 6.44 11.06 14.97
CA LYS A 94 5.53 12.09 15.50
C LYS A 94 4.10 11.59 15.59
N MET A 95 3.67 10.76 14.64
CA MET A 95 2.37 10.12 14.68
C MET A 95 2.29 9.15 15.86
N LEU A 96 3.30 8.30 16.09
CA LEU A 96 3.31 7.39 17.24
C LEU A 96 3.08 8.11 18.58
N GLU A 97 3.76 9.24 18.78
CA GLU A 97 3.61 10.07 19.99
C GLU A 97 2.19 10.61 20.15
N LYS A 98 1.60 11.14 19.07
CA LYS A 98 0.21 11.66 19.08
C LYS A 98 -0.81 10.58 19.35
N LEU A 99 -0.60 9.39 18.79
CA LEU A 99 -1.46 8.23 18.93
C LEU A 99 -1.28 7.51 20.27
N ASN A 100 -0.21 7.82 21.01
CA ASN A 100 0.22 7.09 22.20
C ASN A 100 0.31 5.57 21.95
N VAL A 101 0.85 5.18 20.80
CA VAL A 101 1.06 3.78 20.40
C VAL A 101 2.52 3.51 20.13
N SER A 102 2.97 2.29 20.45
CA SER A 102 4.33 1.85 20.16
C SER A 102 4.47 1.36 18.72
N ALA A 103 5.69 1.42 18.20
CA ALA A 103 6.01 0.83 16.90
C ALA A 103 5.65 -0.66 16.82
N ASN A 104 5.78 -1.42 17.91
CA ASN A 104 5.40 -2.83 17.93
C ASN A 104 3.90 -3.04 17.73
N GLN A 105 3.06 -2.22 18.37
CA GLN A 105 1.61 -2.28 18.17
C GLN A 105 1.23 -2.00 16.70
N ILE A 106 1.90 -1.04 16.06
CA ILE A 106 1.73 -0.77 14.61
C ILE A 106 2.09 -2.01 13.76
N ARG A 107 3.23 -2.65 14.05
CA ARG A 107 3.67 -3.85 13.32
C ARG A 107 2.67 -5.00 13.45
N GLU A 108 2.17 -5.23 14.67
CA GLU A 108 1.19 -6.28 14.93
C GLU A 108 -0.14 -6.00 14.22
N ALA A 109 -0.65 -4.77 14.34
CA ALA A 109 -1.87 -4.34 13.67
C ALA A 109 -1.79 -4.55 12.15
N ALA A 110 -0.70 -4.09 11.53
CA ALA A 110 -0.42 -4.30 10.11
C ALA A 110 -0.41 -5.78 9.70
N ARG A 111 0.20 -6.65 10.51
CA ARG A 111 0.24 -8.09 10.26
C ARG A 111 -1.14 -8.74 10.32
N PHE A 112 -2.07 -8.21 11.13
CA PHE A 112 -3.45 -8.70 11.15
C PHE A 112 -4.28 -8.14 10.00
N ALA A 113 -4.09 -6.86 9.66
CA ALA A 113 -4.83 -6.20 8.59
C ALA A 113 -4.60 -6.85 7.23
N VAL A 114 -3.34 -7.14 6.89
CA VAL A 114 -2.97 -7.77 5.61
C VAL A 114 -3.60 -9.16 5.39
N LYS A 115 -3.95 -9.87 6.47
CA LYS A 115 -4.59 -11.20 6.40
C LYS A 115 -6.07 -11.13 6.05
N LYS A 116 -6.70 -9.97 6.25
CA LYS A 116 -8.11 -9.74 5.95
C LYS A 116 -8.33 -9.30 4.50
N LEU A 117 -7.26 -8.87 3.84
CA LEU A 117 -7.32 -8.37 2.47
C LEU A 117 -7.72 -9.49 1.49
N PRO A 118 -8.57 -9.20 0.49
CA PRO A 118 -8.87 -10.13 -0.58
C PRO A 118 -7.61 -10.59 -1.30
N THR A 119 -7.60 -11.86 -1.70
CA THR A 119 -6.46 -12.50 -2.37
C THR A 119 -6.86 -13.07 -3.72
N ASN A 120 -7.73 -12.39 -4.46
CA ASN A 120 -8.14 -12.86 -5.78
C ASN A 120 -6.97 -12.76 -6.74
N THR A 121 -6.76 -13.82 -7.52
CA THR A 121 -5.67 -13.87 -8.49
C THR A 121 -6.22 -14.16 -9.88
N LYS A 122 -5.63 -13.50 -10.89
CA LYS A 122 -5.82 -13.83 -12.29
C LYS A 122 -4.71 -14.77 -12.72
N LYS A 123 -5.08 -15.91 -13.29
CA LYS A 123 -4.13 -16.90 -13.81
C LYS A 123 -3.84 -16.61 -15.28
N ASP A 124 -2.57 -16.66 -15.64
CA ASP A 124 -2.08 -16.63 -17.02
C ASP A 124 -1.05 -17.76 -17.23
N GLU A 125 -0.86 -18.17 -18.48
CA GLU A 125 0.09 -19.22 -18.86
C GLU A 125 1.01 -18.73 -19.98
N VAL A 126 2.32 -18.82 -19.77
CA VAL A 126 3.35 -18.38 -20.72
C VAL A 126 4.40 -19.47 -20.84
N ALA A 127 4.57 -20.01 -22.06
CA ALA A 127 5.54 -21.07 -22.35
C ALA A 127 5.43 -22.29 -21.40
N GLY A 128 4.23 -22.63 -20.94
CA GLY A 128 3.98 -23.73 -20.00
C GLY A 128 4.31 -23.43 -18.53
N ASN A 129 4.71 -22.19 -18.21
CA ASN A 129 4.79 -21.68 -16.85
C ASN A 129 3.50 -20.93 -16.50
N ILE A 130 3.06 -21.00 -15.25
CA ILE A 130 1.81 -20.36 -14.81
C ILE A 130 2.14 -19.14 -13.95
N PHE A 131 1.44 -18.04 -14.18
CA PHE A 131 1.57 -16.81 -13.41
C PHE A 131 0.23 -16.43 -12.79
N TYR A 132 0.26 -16.07 -11.52
CA TYR A 132 -0.87 -15.57 -10.75
C TYR A 132 -0.65 -14.11 -10.42
N PHE A 133 -1.50 -13.24 -10.96
CA PHE A 133 -1.47 -11.81 -10.75
C PHE A 133 -2.51 -11.42 -9.71
N LEU A 134 -2.08 -10.78 -8.63
CA LEU A 134 -2.93 -10.15 -7.64
C LEU A 134 -2.85 -8.63 -7.85
N ASN A 135 -3.98 -8.03 -8.22
CA ASN A 135 -4.14 -6.59 -8.42
C ASN A 135 -5.59 -6.13 -8.11
N GLU A 136 -5.93 -6.08 -6.82
CA GLU A 136 -7.19 -5.53 -6.31
C GLU A 136 -7.26 -4.00 -6.49
N ASN A 137 -6.11 -3.32 -6.62
CA ASN A 137 -5.99 -1.86 -6.74
C ASN A 137 -6.49 -1.13 -5.49
N ASP A 138 -6.22 -1.72 -4.32
CA ASP A 138 -6.53 -1.15 -3.01
C ASP A 138 -5.33 -0.43 -2.37
N GLY A 139 -4.21 -0.31 -3.10
CA GLY A 139 -2.98 0.31 -2.62
C GLY A 139 -2.11 -0.59 -1.75
N TYR A 140 -2.53 -1.84 -1.51
CA TYR A 140 -1.86 -2.80 -0.65
C TYR A 140 -1.59 -4.14 -1.34
N ASP A 141 -1.63 -4.19 -2.67
CA ASP A 141 -1.49 -5.43 -3.46
C ASP A 141 -0.16 -6.14 -3.18
N ALA A 142 0.95 -5.40 -3.27
CA ALA A 142 2.29 -5.91 -2.94
C ALA A 142 2.37 -6.42 -1.50
N SER A 143 1.59 -5.84 -0.58
CA SER A 143 1.64 -6.16 0.84
C SER A 143 1.17 -7.58 1.14
N ARG A 144 0.41 -8.23 0.25
CA ARG A 144 0.04 -9.65 0.41
C ARG A 144 1.23 -10.60 0.41
N ILE A 145 2.44 -10.16 0.03
CA ILE A 145 3.67 -10.93 0.26
C ILE A 145 3.90 -11.23 1.75
N LEU A 146 3.33 -10.43 2.66
CA LEU A 146 3.41 -10.64 4.11
C LEU A 146 2.28 -11.55 4.64
N ASN A 147 1.33 -11.95 3.79
CA ASN A 147 0.24 -12.85 4.16
C ASN A 147 0.71 -14.31 4.04
N GLU A 148 1.34 -14.81 5.10
CA GLU A 148 1.87 -16.19 5.17
C GLU A 148 0.82 -17.27 4.87
N ASN A 149 -0.45 -17.05 5.24
CA ASN A 149 -1.51 -18.03 5.00
C ASN A 149 -1.82 -18.12 3.51
N PHE A 150 -1.97 -16.98 2.85
CA PHE A 150 -2.14 -16.90 1.40
C PHE A 150 -0.96 -17.51 0.65
N LEU A 151 0.28 -17.19 1.05
CA LEU A 151 1.47 -17.77 0.40
C LEU A 151 1.55 -19.29 0.57
N LYS A 152 1.16 -19.83 1.73
CA LYS A 152 1.07 -21.28 1.95
C LYS A 152 -0.01 -21.93 1.09
N GLU A 153 -1.17 -21.30 0.96
CA GLU A 153 -2.24 -21.76 0.07
C GLU A 153 -1.75 -21.81 -1.39
N MET A 154 -1.08 -20.74 -1.85
CA MET A 154 -0.51 -20.68 -3.19
C MET A 154 0.56 -21.74 -3.39
N ARG A 155 1.46 -21.94 -2.43
CA ARG A 155 2.47 -23.01 -2.49
C ARG A 155 1.84 -24.40 -2.62
N GLY A 156 0.67 -24.63 -2.03
CA GLY A 156 -0.07 -25.89 -2.19
C GLY A 156 -0.71 -26.10 -3.56
N LYS A 157 -0.89 -25.04 -4.35
CA LYS A 157 -1.42 -25.09 -5.73
C LYS A 157 -0.33 -25.22 -6.80
N ILE A 158 0.91 -24.88 -6.45
CA ILE A 158 2.04 -24.80 -7.37
C ILE A 158 2.66 -26.19 -7.55
N GLU A 159 2.95 -26.56 -8.80
CA GLU A 159 3.56 -27.85 -9.15
C GLU A 159 5.07 -27.78 -9.29
N GLY A 160 5.60 -26.69 -9.84
CA GLY A 160 7.02 -26.43 -10.03
C GLY A 160 7.63 -25.53 -8.95
N ASP A 161 8.55 -24.68 -9.36
CA ASP A 161 9.20 -23.72 -8.47
C ASP A 161 8.35 -22.47 -8.28
N MET A 162 7.89 -22.25 -7.05
CA MET A 162 7.21 -21.01 -6.66
C MET A 162 8.17 -19.83 -6.69
N THR A 163 7.88 -18.84 -7.52
CA THR A 163 8.53 -17.53 -7.49
C THR A 163 7.56 -16.47 -7.00
N ILE A 164 8.09 -15.42 -6.38
CA ILE A 164 7.30 -14.28 -5.90
C ILE A 164 8.00 -13.01 -6.38
N SER A 165 7.24 -12.10 -7.00
CA SER A 165 7.75 -10.84 -7.50
C SER A 165 6.80 -9.68 -7.19
N VAL A 166 7.39 -8.53 -6.88
CA VAL A 166 6.71 -7.27 -6.61
C VAL A 166 7.31 -6.21 -7.55
N PRO A 167 6.85 -6.11 -8.81
CA PRO A 167 7.41 -5.15 -9.76
C PRO A 167 6.98 -3.71 -9.46
N HIS A 168 5.82 -3.53 -8.83
CA HIS A 168 5.32 -2.25 -8.32
C HIS A 168 4.46 -2.48 -7.08
N GLN A 169 4.11 -1.42 -6.36
CA GLN A 169 3.31 -1.49 -5.12
C GLN A 169 1.89 -2.08 -5.33
N ASP A 170 1.36 -1.95 -6.55
CA ASP A 170 -0.03 -2.28 -6.90
C ASP A 170 -0.18 -3.67 -7.55
N VAL A 171 0.86 -4.49 -7.47
CA VAL A 171 0.79 -5.84 -8.02
C VAL A 171 1.72 -6.80 -7.27
N LEU A 172 1.18 -8.00 -7.00
CA LEU A 172 1.95 -9.16 -6.56
C LEU A 172 1.82 -10.24 -7.62
N ILE A 173 2.96 -10.78 -8.07
CA ILE A 173 3.02 -11.86 -9.05
C ILE A 173 3.58 -13.09 -8.36
N ILE A 174 2.88 -14.22 -8.50
CA ILE A 174 3.35 -15.52 -8.05
C ILE A 174 3.50 -16.41 -9.29
N GLY A 175 4.71 -16.91 -9.54
CA GLY A 175 5.00 -17.82 -10.64
C GLY A 175 5.05 -19.26 -10.17
N ASP A 176 4.53 -20.17 -10.99
CA ASP A 176 4.72 -21.62 -10.94
C ASP A 176 5.59 -21.97 -12.15
N ILE A 177 6.90 -22.05 -11.90
CA ILE A 177 7.90 -22.30 -12.94
C ILE A 177 8.08 -23.80 -13.08
N ARG A 178 7.55 -24.35 -14.17
CA ARG A 178 7.48 -25.80 -14.43
C ARG A 178 8.54 -26.27 -15.42
N ASN A 179 9.20 -25.33 -16.11
CA ASN A 179 10.27 -25.61 -17.05
C ASN A 179 11.30 -24.48 -17.06
N GLU A 180 12.48 -24.75 -17.61
CA GLU A 180 13.57 -23.77 -17.76
C GLU A 180 13.38 -22.85 -18.98
N VAL A 181 12.22 -22.90 -19.63
CA VAL A 181 11.92 -22.15 -20.86
C VAL A 181 11.02 -20.97 -20.50
N GLY A 182 11.63 -19.85 -20.12
CA GLY A 182 10.89 -18.63 -19.76
C GLY A 182 11.77 -17.58 -19.11
#